data_AF-A0A1M5QGC0-F1
#
_entry.id   AF-A0A1M5QGC0-F1
#
_cell.length_a   1.000
_cell.length_b   1.000
_cell.length_c   1.000
_cell.angle_alpha   90.00
_cell.angle_beta   90.00
_cell.angle_gamma   90.00
#
_symmetry.space_group_name_H-M   'P 1'
#
loop_
_entity.id
_entity.type
_entity.pdbx_description
1 polymer ?
#
loop_
_entity_poly.entity_id
_entity_poly.type
_entity_poly.pdbx_seq_one_letter_code
_entity_poly.pdbx_strand_id
1 'polypeptide(L)'
;MKKLKYAFSFFKRINVLSRFIIDSNVSNFKKIKVVVSLLFGFLYFLSPIDIIPEVVLGLGLIDDGVILLYLLTIINEELDEYEKNIGQKYNIILEDVDYKIKDES
;
A
#
# COMPACT_ATOMS: atom_id res chain seq x y z
N MET A 1 11.36 -14.48 7.17
CA MET A 1 11.70 -13.21 7.86
C MET A 1 11.58 -11.96 6.97
N LYS A 2 12.15 -11.91 5.75
CA LYS A 2 12.10 -10.70 4.89
C LYS A 2 10.66 -10.20 4.59
N LYS A 3 9.76 -11.10 4.16
CA LYS A 3 8.34 -10.78 3.90
C LYS A 3 7.59 -10.29 5.14
N LEU A 4 7.88 -10.89 6.30
CA LEU A 4 7.31 -10.51 7.60
C LEU A 4 7.71 -9.06 7.97
N LYS A 5 9.01 -8.74 7.86
CA LYS A 5 9.53 -7.39 8.10
C LYS A 5 8.96 -6.37 7.11
N TYR A 6 8.77 -6.77 5.86
CA TYR A 6 8.15 -5.95 4.83
C TYR A 6 6.68 -5.65 5.16
N ALA A 7 5.86 -6.66 5.46
CA ALA A 7 4.47 -6.47 5.89
C ALA A 7 4.37 -5.51 7.09
N PHE A 8 5.18 -5.72 8.13
CA PHE A 8 5.20 -4.84 9.31
C PHE A 8 5.73 -3.42 9.03
N SER A 9 6.46 -3.20 7.94
CA SER A 9 6.89 -1.85 7.57
C SER A 9 5.71 -0.92 7.23
N PHE A 10 4.54 -1.49 6.90
CA PHE A 10 3.29 -0.76 6.66
C PHE A 10 2.97 0.25 7.76
N PHE A 11 3.14 -0.13 9.03
CA PHE A 11 2.83 0.74 10.18
C PHE A 11 3.64 2.04 10.18
N LYS A 12 4.87 2.02 9.62
CA LYS A 12 5.70 3.22 9.49
C LYS A 12 5.31 4.08 8.29
N ARG A 13 4.54 3.52 7.35
CA ARG A 13 4.16 4.12 6.07
C ARG A 13 2.73 4.64 6.06
N ILE A 14 2.08 4.75 7.22
CA ILE A 14 0.72 5.26 7.34
C ILE A 14 0.56 6.68 6.77
N ASN A 15 1.61 7.51 6.85
CA ASN A 15 1.65 8.84 6.24
C ASN A 15 1.68 8.80 4.70
N VAL A 16 2.26 7.75 4.11
CA VAL A 16 2.28 7.54 2.66
C VAL A 16 0.92 7.04 2.21
N LEU A 17 0.31 6.15 2.99
CA LEU A 17 -1.04 5.66 2.75
C LEU A 17 -2.07 6.79 2.70
N SER A 18 -2.05 7.72 3.65
CA SER A 18 -2.98 8.84 3.64
C SER A 18 -2.82 9.71 2.38
N ARG A 19 -1.57 9.97 1.96
CA ARG A 19 -1.29 10.66 0.70
C ARG A 19 -1.79 9.88 -0.52
N PHE A 20 -1.57 8.58 -0.56
CA PHE A 20 -2.03 7.70 -1.65
C PHE A 20 -3.56 7.74 -1.84
N ILE A 21 -4.32 7.69 -0.73
CA ILE A 21 -5.79 7.72 -0.79
C ILE A 21 -6.30 9.10 -1.26
N ILE A 22 -5.69 10.17 -0.78
CA ILE A 22 -6.08 11.55 -1.10
C ILE A 22 -5.66 11.94 -2.53
N ASP A 23 -4.52 11.45 -3.02
CA ASP A 23 -3.99 11.85 -4.33
C ASP A 23 -4.91 11.42 -5.47
N SER A 24 -5.51 12.39 -6.18
CA SER A 24 -6.39 12.17 -7.31
C SER A 24 -5.69 11.60 -8.55
N ASN A 25 -4.35 11.66 -8.62
CA ASN A 25 -3.57 11.05 -9.70
C ASN A 25 -3.51 9.51 -9.60
N VAL A 26 -3.82 8.95 -8.43
CA VAL A 26 -3.87 7.50 -8.25
C VAL A 26 -5.19 6.96 -8.80
N SER A 27 -5.11 5.95 -9.66
CA SER A 27 -6.29 5.27 -10.21
C SER A 27 -7.23 4.77 -9.12
N ASN A 28 -8.53 5.01 -9.29
CA ASN A 28 -9.57 4.56 -8.37
C ASN A 28 -9.52 3.06 -8.10
N PHE A 29 -9.11 2.25 -9.08
CA PHE A 29 -8.97 0.80 -8.90
C PHE A 29 -7.92 0.45 -7.84
N LYS A 30 -6.77 1.12 -7.85
CA LYS A 30 -5.70 0.91 -6.87
C LYS A 30 -6.13 1.35 -5.46
N LYS A 31 -6.84 2.48 -5.38
CA LYS A 31 -7.44 2.94 -4.11
C LYS A 31 -8.43 1.93 -3.55
N ILE A 32 -9.35 1.45 -4.38
CA ILE A 32 -10.34 0.42 -3.99
C ILE A 32 -9.60 -0.83 -3.51
N LYS A 33 -8.59 -1.31 -4.24
CA LYS A 33 -7.79 -2.48 -3.84
C LYS A 33 -7.17 -2.32 -2.45
N VAL A 34 -6.56 -1.17 -2.16
CA VAL A 34 -5.97 -0.88 -0.84
C VAL A 34 -7.04 -0.79 0.25
N VAL A 35 -8.13 -0.06 0.01
CA VAL A 35 -9.24 0.09 0.98
C VAL A 35 -9.91 -1.25 1.28
N VAL A 36 -10.17 -2.05 0.25
CA VAL A 36 -10.71 -3.40 0.39
C VAL A 36 -9.74 -4.30 1.15
N SER A 37 -8.44 -4.23 0.88
CA SER A 37 -7.43 -5.00 1.62
C SER A 37 -7.38 -4.62 3.10
N LEU A 38 -7.49 -3.33 3.43
CA LEU A 38 -7.60 -2.85 4.80
C LEU A 38 -8.89 -3.31 5.47
N LEU A 39 -10.02 -3.24 4.75
CA LEU A 39 -11.31 -3.68 5.24
C LEU A 39 -11.29 -5.18 5.55
N PHE A 40 -10.77 -6.01 4.65
CA PHE A 40 -10.59 -7.44 4.90
C PHE A 40 -9.66 -7.69 6.09
N GLY A 41 -8.53 -6.99 6.18
CA GLY A 41 -7.62 -7.12 7.32
C GLY A 41 -8.27 -6.70 8.65
N PHE A 42 -9.13 -5.69 8.64
CA PHE A 42 -9.85 -5.21 9.81
C PHE A 42 -11.01 -6.12 10.22
N LEU A 43 -11.81 -6.58 9.25
CA LEU A 43 -12.88 -7.57 9.47
C LEU A 43 -12.30 -8.83 10.10
N TYR A 44 -11.17 -9.28 9.56
CA TYR A 44 -10.43 -10.41 10.07
C TYR A 44 -9.89 -10.21 11.49
N PHE A 45 -9.48 -8.98 11.82
CA PHE A 45 -9.04 -8.61 13.17
C PHE A 45 -10.21 -8.54 14.17
N LEU A 46 -11.39 -8.06 13.76
CA LEU A 46 -12.56 -7.91 14.64
C LEU A 46 -13.28 -9.22 14.93
N SER A 47 -13.42 -10.08 13.93
CA SER A 47 -14.00 -11.40 14.08
C SER A 47 -13.36 -12.34 13.06
N PRO A 48 -12.40 -13.20 13.47
CA PRO A 48 -11.79 -14.18 12.56
C PRO A 48 -12.77 -15.25 12.02
N ILE A 49 -14.08 -15.16 12.32
CA ILE A 49 -15.01 -16.30 12.14
C ILE A 49 -16.28 -15.97 11.32
N ASP A 50 -16.78 -14.72 11.23
CA ASP A 50 -18.22 -14.54 10.94
C ASP A 50 -18.62 -14.08 9.51
N ILE A 51 -17.75 -14.21 8.49
CA ILE A 51 -18.07 -13.77 7.10
C ILE A 51 -17.95 -14.89 6.05
N ILE A 52 -17.30 -16.01 6.37
CA ILE A 52 -17.25 -17.15 5.48
C ILE A 52 -18.17 -18.20 6.08
N PRO A 53 -19.35 -18.47 5.49
CA PRO A 53 -20.03 -19.73 5.78
C PRO A 53 -19.02 -20.82 5.46
N GLU A 54 -18.55 -21.56 6.47
CA GLU A 54 -17.47 -22.56 6.40
C GLU A 54 -17.70 -23.68 5.35
N VAL A 55 -18.81 -23.69 4.62
CA VAL A 55 -19.32 -24.82 3.84
C VAL A 55 -18.90 -24.81 2.35
N VAL A 56 -18.42 -23.71 1.78
CA VAL A 56 -18.31 -23.64 0.29
C VAL A 56 -16.97 -24.10 -0.29
N LEU A 57 -15.83 -24.02 0.41
CA LEU A 57 -14.52 -24.19 -0.24
C LEU A 57 -13.50 -25.16 0.39
N GLY A 58 -13.71 -25.69 1.60
CA GLY A 58 -12.82 -26.75 2.14
C GLY A 58 -11.35 -26.37 2.31
N LEU A 59 -11.02 -25.08 2.42
CA LEU A 59 -9.65 -24.55 2.60
C LEU A 59 -9.31 -24.29 4.08
N GLY A 60 -9.67 -25.22 4.97
CA GLY A 60 -9.50 -25.08 6.42
C GLY A 60 -8.05 -25.19 6.94
N LEU A 61 -7.06 -24.67 6.22
CA LEU A 61 -5.63 -24.82 6.55
C LEU A 61 -4.79 -23.54 6.35
N ILE A 62 -5.38 -22.38 6.08
CA ILE A 62 -4.61 -21.14 6.01
C ILE A 62 -4.57 -20.53 7.41
N ASP A 63 -3.45 -20.74 8.10
CA ASP A 63 -3.13 -20.18 9.42
C ASP A 63 -3.37 -18.67 9.47
N ASP A 64 -3.99 -18.21 10.55
CA ASP A 64 -4.75 -16.98 10.55
C ASP A 64 -3.88 -15.71 10.33
N GLY A 65 -2.65 -15.73 10.83
CA GLY A 65 -1.69 -14.64 10.65
C GLY A 65 -1.21 -14.46 9.20
N VAL A 66 -1.32 -15.49 8.35
CA VAL A 66 -0.77 -15.47 6.99
C VAL A 66 -1.58 -14.56 6.08
N ILE A 67 -2.92 -14.55 6.22
CA ILE A 67 -3.82 -13.72 5.42
C ILE A 67 -3.57 -12.24 5.73
N LEU A 68 -3.48 -11.88 7.01
CA LEU A 68 -3.19 -10.50 7.42
C LEU A 68 -1.83 -10.03 6.88
N LEU A 69 -0.79 -10.86 7.00
CA LEU A 69 0.53 -10.54 6.44
C LEU A 69 0.52 -10.36 4.93
N TYR A 70 -0.26 -11.17 4.23
CA TYR A 70 -0.42 -11.09 2.79
C TYR A 70 -1.12 -9.78 2.37
N LEU A 71 -2.21 -9.40 3.04
CA LEU A 71 -2.91 -8.13 2.80
C LEU A 71 -2.00 -6.92 3.06
N LEU A 72 -1.22 -6.94 4.15
CA LEU A 72 -0.22 -5.90 4.43
C LEU A 72 0.88 -5.83 3.36
N THR A 73 1.25 -6.97 2.77
CA THR A 73 2.21 -7.02 1.65
C THR A 73 1.63 -6.35 0.41
N ILE A 74 0.38 -6.67 0.04
CA ILE A 74 -0.32 -6.03 -1.09
C ILE A 74 -0.37 -4.52 -0.92
N ILE A 75 -0.70 -4.03 0.27
CA ILE A 75 -0.77 -2.59 0.53
C ILE A 75 0.61 -1.95 0.37
N ASN A 76 1.66 -2.56 0.93
CA ASN A 76 3.03 -2.03 0.78
C ASN A 76 3.49 -1.97 -0.68
N GLU A 77 3.10 -2.94 -1.52
CA GLU A 77 3.43 -2.95 -2.95
C GLU A 77 2.80 -1.75 -3.68
N GLU A 78 1.52 -1.45 -3.41
CA GLU A 78 0.84 -0.28 -3.99
C GLU A 78 1.46 1.04 -3.52
N LEU A 79 1.88 1.10 -2.25
CA LEU A 79 2.58 2.27 -1.71
C LEU A 79 3.98 2.44 -2.30
N ASP A 80 4.72 1.34 -2.55
CA ASP A 80 6.04 1.38 -3.18
C ASP A 80 5.94 1.91 -4.61
N GLU A 81 4.95 1.44 -5.36
CA GLU A 81 4.69 1.92 -6.71
C GLU A 81 4.32 3.40 -6.70
N TYR A 82 3.49 3.83 -5.75
CA TYR A 82 3.14 5.23 -5.58
C TYR A 82 4.35 6.13 -5.26
N GLU A 83 5.19 5.74 -4.29
CA GLU A 83 6.39 6.50 -3.93
C GLU A 83 7.39 6.57 -5.10
N LYS A 84 7.51 5.51 -5.88
CA LYS A 84 8.32 5.51 -7.10
C LYS A 84 7.77 6.48 -8.15
N ASN A 85 6.45 6.50 -8.36
CA ASN A 85 5.82 7.38 -9.35
C ASN A 85 5.96 8.86 -8.97
N ILE A 86 5.79 9.22 -7.70
CA ILE A 86 6.00 10.61 -7.24
C ILE A 86 7.48 11.00 -7.32
N GLY A 87 8.41 10.09 -6.99
CA GLY A 87 9.85 10.36 -7.08
C GLY A 87 10.31 10.55 -8.53
N GLN A 88 9.82 9.73 -9.46
CA GLN A 88 10.08 9.90 -10.89
C GLN A 88 9.54 11.22 -11.41
N LYS A 89 8.31 11.60 -11.03
CA LYS A 89 7.72 12.90 -11.39
C LYS A 89 8.59 14.07 -10.93
N TYR A 90 9.18 13.99 -9.74
CA TYR A 90 10.06 15.03 -9.22
C TYR A 90 11.39 15.13 -9.99
N ASN A 91 12.01 14.00 -10.33
CA ASN A 91 13.26 13.99 -11.11
C ASN A 91 13.07 14.63 -12.49
N ILE A 92 11.96 14.33 -13.17
CA ILE A 92 11.64 14.93 -14.48
C ILE A 92 11.53 16.46 -14.38
N ILE A 93 10.95 16.99 -13.29
CA ILE A 93 10.82 18.44 -13.10
C ILE A 93 12.20 19.10 -12.92
N LEU A 94 13.15 18.44 -12.24
CA LEU A 94 14.49 18.99 -12.04
C LEU A 94 15.33 19.01 -13.33
N GLU A 95 15.12 18.04 -14.23
CA GLU A 95 15.79 18.00 -15.53
C GLU A 95 15.31 19.11 -16.49
N ASP A 96 14.05 19.58 -16.33
CA ASP A 96 13.44 20.62 -17.16
C ASP A 96 13.71 22.06 -16.66
N VAL A 97 14.26 22.22 -15.45
CA VAL A 97 14.60 23.54 -14.92
C VAL A 97 16.04 23.89 -15.30
N ASP A 98 16.17 24.65 -16.38
CA ASP A 98 17.45 25.18 -16.84
C ASP A 98 17.94 26.27 -15.84
N TYR A 99 18.92 25.91 -15.01
CA TYR A 99 19.45 26.81 -13.99
C TYR A 99 20.33 27.90 -14.63
N LYS A 100 19.78 29.11 -14.79
CA LYS A 100 20.62 30.30 -14.98
C LYS A 100 21.30 30.65 -13.66
N ILE A 101 22.55 30.22 -13.51
CA ILE A 101 23.44 30.75 -12.49
C ILE A 101 23.61 32.24 -12.78
N LYS A 102 22.98 33.09 -11.97
CA LYS A 102 23.36 34.50 -11.90
C LYS A 102 24.65 34.54 -11.09
N ASP A 103 25.78 34.65 -11.78
CA ASP A 103 26.99 35.16 -11.17
C ASP A 103 26.72 36.63 -10.80
N GLU A 104 26.31 36.86 -9.56
CA GLU A 104 26.38 38.20 -8.96
C GLU A 104 27.86 38.51 -8.76
N SER A 105 28.44 39.22 -9.73
CA SER A 105 29.78 39.83 -9.67
C SER A 105 29.75 41.14 -8.90
#